data_AF-A0A4Y8CSS8-F1
#
_entry.id   AF-A0A4Y8CSS8-F1
#
_cell.length_a   1.000
_cell.length_b   1.000
_cell.length_c   1.000
_cell.angle_alpha   90.00
_cell.angle_beta   90.00
_cell.angle_gamma   90.00
#
_symmetry.space_group_name_H-M   'P 1'
#
loop_
_entity.id
_entity.type
_entity.pdbx_description
1 polymer ?
#
loop_
_entity_poly.entity_id
_entity_poly.type
_entity_poly.pdbx_seq_one_letter_code
_entity_poly.pdbx_strand_id
1 'polypeptide(L)'
;MASSPPGGSEPATEAPTPAPAPVTLEADDPEALIDDGDSALGSEPGSSTTSLASSITRYRIENGRTYHAYKDGKYAYPNDDMEQERLDLQHHICSLTFDGKLFTAPIEADKIERVLDVGCGTGIWTTDFAD
;
A
#
# COMPACT_ATOMS: atom_id res chain seq x y z
N MET A 1 -75.27 -18.90 -6.76
CA MET A 1 -74.61 -20.21 -6.75
C MET A 1 -73.91 -20.39 -8.09
N ALA A 2 -72.57 -20.32 -8.09
CA ALA A 2 -71.58 -20.35 -9.19
C ALA A 2 -70.46 -19.37 -8.78
N SER A 3 -69.15 -19.60 -8.83
CA SER A 3 -68.30 -20.63 -9.45
C SER A 3 -66.94 -20.65 -8.72
N SER A 4 -66.23 -21.78 -8.73
CA SER A 4 -64.82 -21.88 -8.30
C SER A 4 -63.85 -21.30 -9.36
N PRO A 5 -62.67 -20.77 -8.95
CA PRO A 5 -61.50 -20.68 -9.80
C PRO A 5 -60.32 -21.58 -9.32
N PRO A 6 -59.31 -21.81 -10.19
CA PRO A 6 -58.35 -22.91 -10.08
C PRO A 6 -57.04 -22.53 -9.37
N GLY A 7 -56.25 -23.58 -9.07
CA GLY A 7 -55.00 -23.51 -8.30
C GLY A 7 -53.91 -22.64 -8.92
N GLY A 8 -53.23 -21.91 -8.04
CA GLY A 8 -51.96 -21.24 -8.31
C GLY A 8 -50.80 -22.06 -7.78
N SER A 9 -49.86 -22.36 -8.67
CA SER A 9 -48.55 -22.95 -8.41
C SER A 9 -47.73 -22.10 -7.43
N GLU A 10 -47.15 -22.74 -6.41
CA GLU A 10 -46.13 -22.14 -5.53
C GLU A 10 -44.86 -21.82 -6.35
N PRO A 11 -44.26 -20.62 -6.21
CA PRO A 11 -42.95 -20.35 -6.75
C PRO A 11 -41.88 -21.00 -5.85
N ALA A 12 -40.98 -21.76 -6.49
CA ALA A 12 -39.83 -22.38 -5.86
C ALA A 12 -38.97 -21.34 -5.13
N THR A 13 -38.62 -21.65 -3.89
CA THR A 13 -37.69 -20.86 -3.08
C THR A 13 -36.28 -21.04 -3.66
N GLU A 14 -35.79 -20.04 -4.39
CA GLU A 14 -34.40 -19.99 -4.86
C GLU A 14 -33.49 -19.71 -3.65
N ALA A 15 -32.56 -20.63 -3.39
CA ALA A 15 -31.59 -20.51 -2.30
C ALA A 15 -30.68 -19.30 -2.52
N PRO A 16 -30.26 -18.59 -1.46
CA PRO A 16 -29.37 -17.45 -1.61
C PRO A 16 -28.01 -17.93 -2.15
N THR A 17 -27.62 -17.39 -3.30
CA THR A 17 -26.27 -17.51 -3.86
C THR A 17 -25.25 -17.12 -2.79
N PRO A 18 -24.25 -17.96 -2.48
CA PRO A 18 -23.23 -17.59 -1.50
C PRO A 18 -22.48 -16.35 -2.00
N ALA A 19 -22.42 -15.32 -1.14
CA ALA A 19 -21.60 -14.14 -1.39
C ALA A 19 -20.15 -14.57 -1.69
N PRO A 20 -19.46 -13.92 -2.64
CA PRO A 20 -18.05 -14.21 -2.88
C PRO A 20 -17.27 -14.00 -1.57
N ALA A 21 -16.43 -14.98 -1.22
CA ALA A 21 -15.57 -14.89 -0.05
C ALA A 21 -14.71 -13.61 -0.14
N PRO A 22 -14.45 -12.93 0.98
CA PRO A 22 -13.56 -11.77 0.99
C PRO A 22 -12.19 -12.20 0.48
N VAL A 23 -11.76 -11.61 -0.64
CA VAL A 23 -10.40 -11.78 -1.15
C VAL A 23 -9.48 -11.03 -0.19
N THR A 24 -8.78 -11.77 0.67
CA THR A 24 -7.73 -11.22 1.53
C THR A 24 -6.52 -10.87 0.67
N LEU A 25 -6.31 -9.58 0.42
CA LEU A 25 -5.06 -9.08 -0.14
C LEU A 25 -4.02 -9.13 0.97
N GLU A 26 -3.26 -10.22 1.04
CA GLU A 26 -2.03 -10.27 1.82
C GLU A 26 -1.01 -9.36 1.14
N ALA A 27 -0.23 -8.62 1.91
CA ALA A 27 0.84 -7.83 1.33
C ALA A 27 1.90 -8.78 0.75
N ASP A 28 2.20 -8.63 -0.54
CA ASP A 28 3.12 -9.52 -1.25
C ASP A 28 4.42 -9.67 -0.47
N ASP A 29 4.82 -10.91 -0.21
CA ASP A 29 6.14 -11.19 0.33
C ASP A 29 7.14 -11.23 -0.84
N PRO A 30 8.02 -10.23 -1.01
CA PRO A 30 9.07 -10.29 -2.03
C PRO A 30 10.02 -11.48 -1.87
N GLU A 31 10.09 -12.15 -0.72
CA GLU A 31 10.85 -13.41 -0.59
C GLU A 31 10.16 -14.61 -1.27
N ALA A 32 8.87 -14.50 -1.62
CA ALA A 32 8.16 -15.47 -2.44
C ALA A 32 8.37 -15.25 -3.96
N LEU A 33 8.97 -14.12 -4.37
CA LEU A 33 9.24 -13.78 -5.77
C LEU A 33 10.59 -14.30 -6.29
N ILE A 34 11.34 -15.03 -5.46
CA ILE A 34 12.66 -15.60 -5.80
C ILE A 34 12.53 -17.01 -6.39
N ASP A 35 11.43 -17.31 -7.07
CA ASP A 35 11.28 -18.53 -7.87
C ASP A 35 11.55 -18.16 -9.34
N ASP A 36 12.63 -18.67 -9.92
CA ASP A 36 13.01 -18.54 -11.34
C ASP A 36 12.05 -19.32 -12.28
N GLY A 37 10.78 -19.41 -11.89
CA GLY A 37 9.70 -20.06 -12.61
C GLY A 37 9.05 -19.13 -13.64
N ASP A 38 8.92 -19.64 -14.86
CA ASP A 38 8.26 -19.05 -16.03
C ASP A 38 7.13 -18.03 -15.74
N SER A 39 7.40 -16.75 -16.02
CA SER A 39 6.47 -15.61 -15.81
C SER A 39 5.35 -15.52 -16.85
N ALA A 40 5.09 -16.57 -17.63
CA ALA A 40 4.09 -16.56 -18.71
C ALA A 40 2.62 -16.47 -18.23
N LEU A 41 2.35 -16.64 -16.94
CA LEU A 41 1.03 -16.44 -16.35
C LEU A 41 1.08 -15.25 -15.40
N GLY A 42 0.91 -14.05 -15.96
CA GLY A 42 0.65 -12.86 -15.18
C GLY A 42 -0.55 -13.09 -14.29
N SER A 43 -0.33 -13.07 -12.98
CA SER A 43 -1.38 -12.95 -11.98
C SER A 43 -2.27 -11.78 -12.37
N GLU A 44 -3.55 -12.06 -12.62
CA GLU A 44 -4.52 -11.04 -13.03
C GLU A 44 -4.42 -9.84 -12.10
N PRO A 45 -4.44 -8.59 -12.62
CA PRO A 45 -4.42 -7.42 -11.77
C PRO A 45 -5.67 -7.48 -10.89
N GLY A 46 -5.45 -7.81 -9.61
CA GLY A 46 -6.49 -7.76 -8.60
C GLY A 46 -7.20 -6.42 -8.67
N SER A 47 -8.53 -6.46 -8.56
CA SER A 47 -9.40 -5.29 -8.65
C SER A 47 -8.82 -4.12 -7.83
N SER A 48 -8.46 -3.02 -8.53
CA SER A 48 -7.86 -1.81 -7.96
C SER A 48 -8.81 -1.01 -7.05
N THR A 49 -10.01 -1.52 -6.78
CA THR A 49 -11.05 -0.89 -5.95
C THR A 49 -11.42 -1.73 -4.73
N THR A 50 -10.65 -2.76 -4.40
CA THR A 50 -10.89 -3.59 -3.22
C THR A 50 -10.37 -2.90 -1.97
N SER A 51 -11.20 -2.82 -0.93
CA SER A 51 -10.80 -2.28 0.38
C SER A 51 -9.65 -3.09 0.98
N LEU A 52 -8.67 -2.40 1.57
CA LEU A 52 -7.63 -3.04 2.37
C LEU A 52 -8.27 -3.89 3.48
N ALA A 53 -7.75 -5.09 3.70
CA ALA A 53 -8.16 -5.90 4.84
C ALA A 53 -7.88 -5.11 6.13
N SER A 54 -8.80 -5.17 7.11
CA SER A 54 -8.68 -4.44 8.38
C SER A 54 -7.46 -4.85 9.21
N SER A 55 -6.87 -6.02 8.92
CA SER A 55 -5.60 -6.47 9.48
C SER A 55 -4.42 -5.60 9.03
N ILE A 56 -4.45 -5.06 7.81
CA ILE A 56 -3.35 -4.30 7.19
C ILE A 56 -3.17 -2.94 7.88
N THR A 57 -4.28 -2.30 8.29
CA THR A 57 -4.26 -0.97 8.91
C THR A 57 -4.06 -0.99 10.42
N ARG A 58 -3.96 -2.19 11.02
CA ARG A 58 -3.79 -2.34 12.46
C ARG A 58 -2.33 -2.10 12.86
N TYR A 59 -1.97 -0.84 13.05
CA TYR A 59 -0.63 -0.45 13.52
C TYR A 59 -0.24 -1.19 14.81
N ARG A 60 1.04 -1.53 14.90
CA ARG A 60 1.65 -1.93 16.18
C ARG A 60 1.85 -0.68 17.02
N ILE A 61 1.41 -0.71 18.27
CA ILE A 61 1.57 0.41 19.20
C ILE A 61 2.47 -0.03 20.33
N GLU A 62 3.58 0.68 20.52
CA GLU A 62 4.50 0.46 21.63
C GLU A 62 4.92 1.79 22.22
N ASN A 63 4.87 1.89 23.55
CA ASN A 63 5.30 3.08 24.29
C ASN A 63 4.60 4.37 23.82
N GLY A 64 3.37 4.27 23.32
CA GLY A 64 2.60 5.39 22.77
C GLY A 64 3.00 5.83 21.35
N ARG A 65 3.90 5.10 20.69
CA ARG A 65 4.30 5.31 19.29
C ARG A 65 3.64 4.27 18.39
N THR A 66 3.30 4.63 17.16
CA THR A 66 2.79 3.69 16.15
C THR A 66 3.94 3.19 15.28
N TYR A 67 3.85 1.94 14.83
CA TYR A 67 4.82 1.28 13.96
C TYR A 67 4.09 0.56 12.84
N HIS A 68 4.81 0.34 11.74
CA HIS A 68 4.30 -0.39 10.58
C HIS A 68 3.98 -1.85 10.94
N ALA A 69 2.79 -2.32 10.57
CA ALA A 69 2.32 -3.66 10.90
C ALA A 69 2.74 -4.74 9.89
N TYR A 70 3.02 -4.33 8.64
CA TYR A 70 3.53 -5.26 7.63
C TYR A 70 5.00 -5.58 7.89
N LYS A 71 5.33 -6.87 7.85
CA LYS A 71 6.63 -7.40 8.26
C LYS A 71 7.05 -6.84 9.62
N ASP A 72 6.14 -6.96 10.57
CA ASP A 72 6.29 -6.43 11.93
C ASP A 72 7.69 -6.71 12.50
N GLY A 73 8.28 -5.67 13.09
CA GLY A 73 9.64 -5.71 13.63
C GLY A 73 10.78 -5.59 12.61
N LYS A 74 10.56 -5.67 11.28
CA LYS A 74 11.62 -5.40 10.29
C LYS A 74 12.01 -3.93 10.22
N TYR A 75 11.07 -3.00 10.43
CA TYR A 75 11.34 -1.56 10.50
C TYR A 75 11.32 -1.08 11.95
N ALA A 76 12.46 -0.60 12.43
CA ALA A 76 12.65 -0.29 13.84
C ALA A 76 12.10 1.08 14.27
N TYR A 77 11.81 1.97 13.32
CA TYR A 77 11.38 3.33 13.63
C TYR A 77 9.85 3.46 13.63
N PRO A 78 9.31 4.39 14.44
CA PRO A 78 7.88 4.72 14.43
C PRO A 78 7.41 5.25 13.07
N ASN A 79 6.10 5.35 12.88
CA ASN A 79 5.47 5.93 11.68
C ASN A 79 4.43 7.02 12.01
N ASP A 80 4.50 7.60 13.20
CA ASP A 80 3.63 8.69 13.65
C ASP A 80 4.13 10.07 13.21
N ASP A 81 3.28 11.09 13.39
CA ASP A 81 3.53 12.49 13.01
C ASP A 81 4.83 13.03 13.63
N MET A 82 5.14 12.64 14.86
CA MET A 82 6.38 13.07 15.53
C MET A 82 7.64 12.51 14.83
N GLU A 83 7.58 11.30 14.28
CA GLU A 83 8.67 10.78 13.45
C GLU A 83 8.74 11.48 12.09
N GLN A 84 7.60 11.85 11.51
CA GLN A 84 7.57 12.63 10.26
C GLN A 84 8.23 14.00 10.46
N GLU A 85 7.90 14.72 11.55
CA GLU A 85 8.58 15.99 11.91
C GLU A 85 10.10 15.82 12.09
N ARG A 86 10.53 14.69 12.67
CA ARG A 86 11.97 14.37 12.82
C ARG A 86 12.65 14.17 11.46
N LEU A 87 11.99 13.50 10.52
CA LEU A 87 12.48 13.29 9.15
C LEU A 87 12.55 14.61 8.37
N ASP A 88 11.56 15.47 8.53
CA ASP A 88 11.52 16.80 7.88
C ASP A 88 12.65 17.71 8.40
N LEU A 89 12.88 17.69 9.73
CA LEU A 89 14.02 18.39 10.32
C LEU A 89 15.35 17.84 9.80
N GLN A 90 15.45 16.52 9.62
CA GLN A 90 16.65 15.89 9.06
C GLN A 90 16.92 16.38 7.63
N HIS A 91 15.88 16.44 6.78
CA HIS A 91 16.00 17.02 5.43
C HIS A 91 16.49 18.48 5.50
N HIS A 92 15.89 19.29 6.37
CA HIS A 92 16.29 20.70 6.53
C HIS A 92 17.77 20.86 6.92
N ILE A 93 18.26 20.03 7.86
CA ILE A 93 19.67 20.02 8.27
C ILE A 93 20.58 19.64 7.09
N CYS A 94 20.21 18.62 6.31
CA CYS A 94 20.96 18.22 5.12
C CYS A 94 21.01 19.35 4.09
N SER A 95 19.88 20.00 3.82
CA SER A 95 19.80 21.14 2.90
C SER A 95 20.72 22.27 3.34
N LEU A 96 20.74 22.64 4.62
CA LEU A 96 21.68 23.64 5.14
C LEU A 96 23.15 23.20 5.00
N THR A 97 23.43 21.92 5.28
CA THR A 97 24.79 21.37 5.22
C THR A 97 25.36 21.38 3.80
N PHE A 98 24.51 21.20 2.78
CA PHE A 98 24.91 21.15 1.38
C PHE A 98 24.59 22.44 0.60
N ASP A 99 24.41 23.57 1.30
CA ASP A 99 24.11 24.88 0.70
C ASP A 99 22.88 24.85 -0.24
N GLY A 100 21.86 24.08 0.13
CA GLY A 100 20.64 23.88 -0.64
C GLY A 100 20.75 22.90 -1.79
N LYS A 101 21.91 22.26 -2.01
CA LYS A 101 22.06 21.25 -3.07
C LYS A 101 21.41 19.93 -2.67
N LEU A 102 20.54 19.42 -3.55
CA LEU A 102 19.87 18.13 -3.35
C LEU A 102 20.76 16.93 -3.71
N PHE A 103 21.81 17.14 -4.50
CA PHE A 103 22.79 16.12 -4.84
C PHE A 103 24.18 16.73 -5.02
N THR A 104 25.23 15.93 -4.81
CA THR A 104 26.63 16.34 -4.95
C THR A 104 27.38 15.57 -6.04
N ALA A 105 26.70 14.62 -6.70
CA ALA A 105 27.27 13.85 -7.79
C ALA A 105 27.62 14.76 -8.98
N PRO A 106 28.77 14.55 -9.64
CA PRO A 106 29.22 15.36 -10.77
C PRO A 106 28.50 14.94 -12.06
N ILE A 107 27.18 15.12 -12.10
CA ILE A 107 26.31 14.78 -13.24
C ILE A 107 25.61 16.03 -13.77
N GLU A 108 25.32 16.03 -15.06
CA GLU A 108 24.61 17.12 -15.73
C GLU A 108 23.12 17.04 -15.36
N ALA A 109 22.64 18.00 -14.57
CA ALA A 109 21.28 18.00 -14.02
C ALA A 109 20.20 17.91 -15.10
N ASP A 110 20.41 18.57 -16.24
CA ASP A 110 19.51 18.62 -17.40
C ASP A 110 19.40 17.28 -18.15
N LYS A 111 20.30 16.33 -17.89
CA LYS A 111 20.31 15.00 -18.51
C LYS A 111 19.74 13.91 -17.60
N ILE A 112 19.27 14.27 -16.41
CA ILE A 112 18.70 13.32 -15.46
C ILE A 112 17.25 13.05 -15.85
N GLU A 113 16.97 11.85 -16.34
CA GLU A 113 15.60 11.43 -16.73
C GLU A 113 14.90 10.61 -15.64
N ARG A 114 15.66 9.85 -14.85
CA ARG A 114 15.12 8.90 -13.87
C ARG A 114 16.01 8.86 -12.63
N VAL A 115 15.39 8.98 -11.47
CA VAL A 115 16.04 8.91 -10.16
C VAL A 115 15.28 7.97 -9.25
N LEU A 116 16.02 7.27 -8.38
CA LEU A 116 15.48 6.43 -7.32
C LEU A 116 15.85 7.05 -5.97
N ASP A 117 14.84 7.40 -5.18
CA ASP A 117 15.02 7.80 -3.78
C ASP A 117 14.81 6.59 -2.87
N VAL A 118 15.88 6.16 -2.20
CA VAL A 118 15.86 4.98 -1.32
C VAL A 118 15.63 5.41 0.11
N GLY A 119 14.54 4.93 0.71
CA GLY A 119 14.15 5.34 2.05
C GLY A 119 13.63 6.78 2.06
N CYS A 120 12.75 7.10 1.11
CA CYS A 120 12.24 8.45 0.85
C CYS A 120 11.59 9.14 2.07
N GLY A 121 11.25 8.41 3.13
CA GLY A 121 10.70 8.97 4.35
C GLY A 121 9.38 9.71 4.07
N THR A 122 9.34 11.00 4.39
CA THR A 122 8.19 11.87 4.10
C THR A 122 8.09 12.26 2.61
N GLY A 123 9.12 11.98 1.81
CA GLY A 123 9.15 12.22 0.36
C GLY A 123 9.54 13.65 -0.02
N ILE A 124 9.98 14.48 0.94
CA ILE A 124 10.36 15.88 0.66
C ILE A 124 11.51 15.94 -0.33
N TRP A 125 12.56 15.14 -0.14
CA TRP A 125 13.69 15.12 -1.07
C TRP A 125 13.26 14.72 -2.48
N THR A 126 12.45 13.66 -2.61
CA THR A 126 11.90 13.24 -3.91
C THR A 126 11.15 14.38 -4.60
N THR A 127 10.29 15.08 -3.84
CA THR A 127 9.47 16.17 -4.38
C THR A 127 10.33 17.36 -4.79
N ASP A 128 11.24 17.80 -3.93
CA ASP A 128 12.16 18.92 -4.20
C ASP A 128 13.07 18.63 -5.40
N PHE A 129 13.48 17.38 -5.60
CA PHE A 129 14.34 16.99 -6.71
C PHE A 129 13.59 16.93 -8.05
N ALA A 130 12.28 16.64 -8.02
CA ALA A 130 11.46 16.45 -9.21
C ALA A 130 10.91 17.76 -9.80
N ASP A 131 10.95 18.87 -9.04
CA ASP A 131 10.53 20.23 -9.47
C ASP A 131 11.61 20.90 -10.35
#